data_AF-A0A9N7RA76-F1
#
_entry.id   AF-A0A9N7RA76-F1
#
_cell.length_a   1.000
_cell.length_b   1.000
_cell.length_c   1.000
_cell.angle_alpha   90.00
_cell.angle_beta   90.00
_cell.angle_gamma   90.00
#
_symmetry.space_group_name_H-M   'P 1'
#
loop_
_entity.id
_entity.type
_entity.pdbx_description
1 polymer ?
#
loop_
_entity_poly.entity_id
_entity_poly.type
_entity_poly.pdbx_seq_one_letter_code
_entity_poly.pdbx_strand_id
1 'polypeptide(L)'
;MTRGSKFEVSKFDGHGNFGLWQTRVKDLLAQQGIQKGLRAEKPKGMEDDDWQDLQEQAAGMIRLCLADEVMYYIMHLKSTDEIWKKLESQFMSKTLTTKLYLKQRLYGLKMQEGTDLGQHVNIFNQVVTDLASLEVKIEDEDKAMILLCSLPPSY
;
A
#
# COMPACT_ATOMS: atom_id res chain seq x y z
N MET A 1 -31.99 1.27 12.05
CA MET A 1 -30.97 1.83 11.16
C MET A 1 -29.61 1.59 11.79
N THR A 2 -28.96 0.48 11.45
CA THR A 2 -27.61 0.17 11.94
C THR A 2 -26.64 1.13 11.24
N ARG A 3 -26.09 2.07 12.02
CA ARG A 3 -25.03 2.98 11.59
C ARG A 3 -23.82 2.10 11.27
N GLY A 4 -23.65 1.75 9.98
CA GLY A 4 -22.51 0.96 9.53
C GLY A 4 -21.24 1.68 9.94
N SER A 5 -20.38 1.01 10.72
CA SER A 5 -19.07 1.50 11.08
C SER A 5 -18.35 1.94 9.80
N LYS A 6 -18.13 3.24 9.65
CA LYS A 6 -17.44 3.81 8.49
C LYS A 6 -15.99 3.33 8.60
N PHE A 7 -15.60 2.34 7.79
CA PHE A 7 -14.22 1.90 7.73
C PHE A 7 -13.39 3.08 7.23
N GLU A 8 -12.52 3.59 8.10
CA GLU A 8 -11.61 4.69 7.77
C GLU A 8 -10.25 4.08 7.45
N VAL A 9 -9.84 4.18 6.19
CA VAL A 9 -8.50 3.77 5.77
C VAL A 9 -7.54 4.83 6.28
N SER A 10 -6.52 4.42 7.06
CA SER A 10 -5.45 5.32 7.48
C SER A 10 -4.82 6.00 6.28
N LYS A 11 -4.62 7.33 6.38
CA LYS A 11 -3.98 8.12 5.33
C LYS A 11 -2.56 7.61 5.06
N PHE A 12 -2.19 7.53 3.79
CA PHE A 12 -0.82 7.20 3.40
C PHE A 12 0.02 8.46 3.35
N ASP A 13 1.12 8.46 4.10
CA ASP A 13 2.06 9.56 4.29
C ASP A 13 3.32 9.43 3.42
N GLY A 14 3.41 8.41 2.57
CA GLY A 14 4.58 8.12 1.76
C GLY A 14 5.53 7.11 2.41
N HIS A 15 5.26 6.72 3.65
CA HIS A 15 6.05 5.75 4.41
C HIS A 15 5.27 4.46 4.68
N GLY A 16 5.99 3.35 4.84
CA GLY A 16 5.40 2.04 5.10
C GLY A 16 5.01 1.26 3.84
N ASN A 17 4.10 0.29 4.01
CA ASN A 17 3.75 -0.67 2.95
C ASN A 17 2.64 -0.07 2.05
N PHE A 18 3.06 0.51 0.93
CA PHE A 18 2.13 1.06 -0.06
C PHE A 18 1.19 0.00 -0.62
N GLY A 19 1.62 -1.26 -0.79
CA GLY A 19 0.77 -2.35 -1.27
C GLY A 19 -0.39 -2.68 -0.33
N LEU A 20 -0.18 -2.61 0.98
CA LEU A 20 -1.21 -2.80 1.99
C LEU A 20 -2.22 -1.64 1.95
N TRP A 21 -1.73 -0.40 1.88
CA TRP A 21 -2.60 0.77 1.71
C TRP A 21 -3.42 0.66 0.43
N GLN A 22 -2.77 0.30 -0.68
CA GLN A 22 -3.41 0.14 -1.98
C GLN A 22 -4.53 -0.90 -1.94
N THR A 23 -4.31 -2.02 -1.25
CA THR A 23 -5.32 -3.07 -1.05
C THR A 23 -6.53 -2.52 -0.30
N ARG A 24 -6.30 -1.81 0.82
CA ARG A 24 -7.39 -1.20 1.60
C ARG A 24 -8.19 -0.16 0.82
N VAL A 25 -7.53 0.65 0.00
CA VAL A 25 -8.23 1.63 -0.85
C VAL A 25 -9.06 0.94 -1.93
N LYS A 26 -8.55 -0.13 -2.55
CA LYS A 26 -9.34 -0.94 -3.51
C LYS A 26 -10.58 -1.54 -2.85
N ASP A 27 -10.46 -2.07 -1.63
CA ASP A 27 -11.60 -2.60 -0.87
C ASP A 27 -12.62 -1.51 -0.52
N LEU A 28 -12.15 -0.32 -0.12
CA LEU A 28 -13.00 0.83 0.16
C LEU A 28 -13.78 1.31 -1.08
N LEU A 29 -13.12 1.40 -2.23
CA LEU A 29 -13.76 1.75 -3.51
C LEU A 29 -14.78 0.68 -3.93
N ALA A 30 -14.49 -0.60 -3.70
CA ALA A 30 -15.41 -1.70 -3.97
C ALA A 30 -16.65 -1.65 -3.08
N GLN A 31 -16.48 -1.37 -1.78
CA GLN A 31 -17.58 -1.20 -0.83
C GLN A 31 -18.55 -0.08 -1.27
N GLN A 32 -18.04 0.96 -1.91
CA GLN A 32 -18.83 2.08 -2.40
C GLN A 32 -19.34 1.91 -3.84
N GLY A 33 -19.04 0.78 -4.49
CA GLY A 33 -19.46 0.50 -5.87
C GLY A 33 -18.67 1.27 -6.93
N ILE A 34 -17.62 2.00 -6.56
CA ILE A 34 -16.87 2.90 -7.45
C ILE A 34 -15.52 2.35 -7.91
N GLN A 35 -15.18 1.10 -7.57
CA GLN A 35 -13.91 0.45 -7.98
C GLN A 35 -13.68 0.49 -9.50
N LYS A 36 -14.74 0.43 -10.31
CA LYS A 36 -14.63 0.50 -11.78
C LYS A 36 -14.00 1.82 -12.27
N GLY A 37 -14.08 2.89 -11.49
CA GLY A 37 -13.45 4.18 -11.80
C GLY A 37 -11.91 4.15 -11.80
N LEU A 38 -11.28 3.08 -11.29
CA LEU A 38 -9.84 2.84 -11.41
C LEU A 38 -9.41 2.34 -12.80
N ARG A 39 -10.36 1.95 -13.67
CA ARG A 39 -10.01 1.44 -15.00
C ARG A 39 -9.57 2.58 -15.89
N ALA A 40 -8.58 2.31 -16.75
CA ALA A 40 -8.13 3.27 -17.76
C ALA A 40 -9.18 3.52 -18.84
N GLU A 41 -10.03 2.52 -19.12
CA GLU A 41 -11.03 2.58 -20.19
C GLU A 41 -12.46 2.48 -19.66
N LYS A 42 -13.35 3.26 -20.26
CA LYS A 42 -14.80 3.23 -19.98
C LYS A 42 -15.39 1.86 -20.35
N PRO A 43 -16.16 1.22 -19.45
CA PRO A 43 -16.89 0.00 -19.77
C PRO A 43 -17.90 0.19 -20.92
N LYS A 44 -18.06 -0.83 -21.78
CA LYS A 44 -19.09 -0.82 -22.83
C LYS A 44 -20.49 -0.72 -22.20
N GLY A 45 -21.30 0.21 -22.68
CA GLY A 45 -22.67 0.43 -22.21
C GLY A 45 -22.82 1.36 -21.00
N MET A 46 -21.76 2.07 -20.61
CA MET A 46 -21.81 3.15 -19.63
C MET A 46 -21.86 4.50 -20.35
N GLU A 47 -22.72 5.40 -19.89
CA GLU A 47 -22.80 6.77 -20.38
C GLU A 47 -21.52 7.55 -20.06
N ASP A 48 -21.20 8.57 -20.86
CA ASP A 48 -19.99 9.37 -20.66
C ASP A 48 -20.04 10.17 -19.35
N ASP A 49 -21.19 10.77 -19.03
CA ASP A 49 -21.38 11.53 -17.80
C ASP A 49 -21.26 10.63 -16.56
N ASP A 50 -21.94 9.47 -16.57
CA ASP A 50 -21.84 8.47 -15.49
C ASP A 50 -20.39 7.99 -15.30
N TRP A 51 -19.64 7.83 -16.39
CA TRP A 51 -18.24 7.43 -16.34
C TRP A 51 -17.36 8.54 -15.75
N GLN A 52 -17.59 9.79 -16.14
CA GLN A 52 -16.86 10.93 -15.59
C GLN A 52 -17.13 11.09 -14.09
N ASP A 53 -18.39 11.04 -13.66
CA ASP A 53 -18.77 11.12 -12.26
C ASP A 53 -18.11 10.00 -11.43
N LEU A 54 -18.11 8.78 -11.96
CA LEU A 54 -17.47 7.62 -11.33
C LEU A 54 -15.96 7.83 -11.18
N GLN A 55 -15.29 8.38 -12.19
CA GLN A 55 -13.88 8.69 -12.14
C GLN A 55 -13.60 9.80 -11.12
N GLU A 56 -14.36 10.89 -11.12
CA GLU A 56 -14.21 11.98 -10.16
C GLU A 56 -14.40 11.52 -8.71
N GLN A 57 -15.39 10.65 -8.46
CA GLN A 57 -15.60 10.03 -7.14
C GLN A 57 -14.43 9.14 -6.72
N ALA A 58 -13.92 8.30 -7.63
CA ALA A 58 -12.78 7.45 -7.35
C ALA A 58 -11.52 8.29 -7.05
N ALA A 59 -11.24 9.32 -7.86
CA ALA A 59 -10.13 10.24 -7.62
C ALA A 59 -10.28 10.97 -6.28
N GLY A 60 -11.48 11.45 -5.95
CA GLY A 60 -11.78 12.08 -4.67
C GLY A 60 -11.49 11.14 -3.49
N MET A 61 -11.96 9.90 -3.56
CA MET A 61 -11.73 8.91 -2.51
C MET A 61 -10.25 8.59 -2.31
N ILE A 62 -9.49 8.43 -3.39
CA ILE A 62 -8.04 8.20 -3.33
C ILE A 62 -7.36 9.36 -2.62
N ARG A 63 -7.66 10.61 -3.00
CA ARG A 63 -7.09 11.81 -2.38
C ARG A 63 -7.41 11.91 -0.89
N LEU A 64 -8.62 11.52 -0.48
CA LEU A 64 -9.02 11.49 0.93
C LEU A 64 -8.23 10.45 1.75
N CYS A 65 -7.71 9.41 1.10
CA CYS A 65 -6.87 8.38 1.72
C CYS A 65 -5.37 8.73 1.75
N LEU A 66 -4.99 9.97 1.43
CA LEU A 66 -3.60 10.44 1.43
C LEU A 66 -3.39 11.51 2.49
N ALA A 67 -2.16 11.57 3.01
CA ALA A 67 -1.68 12.69 3.82
C ALA A 67 -1.23 13.83 2.91
N ASP A 68 -1.08 15.02 3.49
CA ASP A 68 -0.82 16.25 2.73
C ASP A 68 0.52 16.19 1.98
N GLU A 69 1.52 15.54 2.60
CA GLU A 69 2.86 15.33 2.02
C GLU A 69 2.78 14.57 0.69
N VAL A 70 1.93 13.55 0.61
CA VAL A 70 1.73 12.77 -0.62
C VAL A 70 0.84 13.53 -1.61
N MET A 71 -0.12 14.29 -1.10
CA MET A 71 -1.09 15.03 -1.90
C MET A 71 -0.40 16.06 -2.82
N TYR A 72 0.68 16.71 -2.37
CA TYR A 72 1.47 17.65 -3.19
C TYR A 72 1.99 17.05 -4.50
N TYR A 73 2.28 15.74 -4.56
CA TYR A 73 2.79 15.09 -5.77
C TYR A 73 1.72 14.88 -6.84
N ILE A 74 0.43 14.85 -6.46
CA ILE A 74 -0.66 14.42 -7.34
C ILE A 74 -1.78 15.47 -7.48
N MET A 75 -1.75 16.57 -6.73
CA MET A 75 -2.86 17.55 -6.69
C MET A 75 -3.19 18.22 -8.02
N HIS A 76 -2.21 18.28 -8.94
CA HIS A 76 -2.39 18.83 -10.28
C HIS A 76 -2.97 17.81 -11.28
N LEU A 77 -3.00 16.52 -10.92
CA LEU A 77 -3.51 15.45 -11.76
C LEU A 77 -5.04 15.37 -11.63
N LYS A 78 -5.71 15.24 -12.77
CA LYS A 78 -7.18 15.21 -12.84
C LYS A 78 -7.72 13.81 -13.03
N SER A 79 -7.03 12.99 -13.83
CA SER A 79 -7.47 11.62 -14.13
C SER A 79 -7.16 10.67 -12.97
N THR A 80 -8.13 9.82 -12.62
CA THR A 80 -7.96 8.74 -11.64
C THR A 80 -6.83 7.80 -12.03
N ASP A 81 -6.71 7.47 -13.32
CA ASP A 81 -5.65 6.61 -13.85
C ASP A 81 -4.27 7.27 -13.71
N GLU A 82 -4.15 8.57 -14.02
CA GLU A 82 -2.89 9.30 -13.85
C GLU A 82 -2.46 9.37 -12.39
N ILE A 83 -3.40 9.67 -11.48
CA ILE A 83 -3.15 9.68 -10.03
C ILE A 83 -2.65 8.31 -9.58
N TRP A 84 -3.37 7.25 -9.97
CA TRP A 84 -3.06 5.90 -9.54
C TRP A 84 -1.68 5.44 -10.03
N LYS A 85 -1.39 5.64 -11.32
CA LYS A 85 -0.08 5.34 -11.91
C LYS A 85 1.04 6.16 -11.31
N LYS A 86 0.80 7.44 -10.99
CA LYS A 86 1.82 8.28 -10.34
C LYS A 86 2.17 7.74 -8.96
N LEU A 87 1.17 7.36 -8.16
CA LEU A 87 1.39 6.77 -6.83
C LEU A 87 2.15 5.44 -6.93
N GLU A 88 1.75 4.54 -7.83
CA GLU A 88 2.47 3.28 -8.07
C GLU A 88 3.91 3.54 -8.52
N SER A 89 4.12 4.46 -9.45
CA SER A 89 5.46 4.80 -9.94
C SER A 89 6.36 5.42 -8.87
N GLN A 90 5.81 6.14 -7.88
CA GLN A 90 6.63 6.71 -6.80
C GLN A 90 6.90 5.68 -5.71
N PHE A 91 5.87 4.97 -5.26
CA PHE A 91 5.91 4.17 -4.04
C PHE A 91 6.01 2.66 -4.25
N MET A 92 5.73 2.15 -5.46
CA MET A 92 6.01 0.76 -5.87
C MET A 92 7.18 0.67 -6.86
N SER A 93 8.00 1.72 -6.99
CA SER A 93 9.09 1.72 -7.94
C SER A 93 10.03 0.53 -7.69
N LYS A 94 10.09 -0.39 -8.66
CA LYS A 94 10.94 -1.60 -8.63
C LYS A 94 12.42 -1.28 -8.81
N THR A 95 12.86 -0.10 -8.41
CA THR A 95 14.25 0.33 -8.60
C THR A 95 15.19 -0.59 -7.82
N LEU A 96 16.41 -0.77 -8.34
CA LEU A 96 17.45 -1.51 -7.65
C LEU A 96 17.74 -0.93 -6.27
N THR A 97 17.64 0.40 -6.13
CA THR A 97 17.83 1.12 -4.86
C THR A 97 16.75 0.75 -3.84
N THR A 98 15.47 0.72 -4.22
CA THR A 98 14.37 0.30 -3.34
C THR A 98 14.54 -1.15 -2.90
N LYS A 99 14.88 -2.05 -3.84
CA LYS A 99 15.14 -3.47 -3.53
C LYS A 99 16.32 -3.61 -2.56
N LEU A 100 17.41 -2.88 -2.79
CA LEU A 100 18.60 -2.92 -1.94
C LEU A 100 18.30 -2.40 -0.53
N TYR A 101 17.59 -1.27 -0.42
CA TYR A 101 17.18 -0.71 0.87
C TYR A 101 16.35 -1.70 1.69
N LEU A 102 15.34 -2.33 1.08
CA LEU A 102 14.50 -3.30 1.78
C LEU A 102 15.28 -4.56 2.17
N LYS A 103 16.21 -5.04 1.34
CA LYS A 103 17.12 -6.13 1.71
C LYS A 103 17.99 -5.75 2.91
N GLN A 104 18.60 -4.56 2.90
CA GLN A 104 19.40 -4.08 4.04
C GLN A 104 18.57 -4.00 5.31
N ARG A 105 17.33 -3.47 5.22
CA ARG A 105 16.41 -3.40 6.35
C ARG A 105 16.03 -4.79 6.87
N LEU A 106 15.80 -5.76 5.99
CA LEU A 106 15.46 -7.13 6.38
C LEU A 106 16.62 -7.81 7.11
N TYR A 107 17.82 -7.82 6.51
CA TYR A 107 18.99 -8.49 7.08
C TYR A 107 19.55 -7.76 8.31
N GLY A 108 19.31 -6.46 8.42
CA GLY A 108 19.67 -5.64 9.58
C GLY A 108 18.61 -5.60 10.67
N LEU A 109 17.46 -6.27 10.50
CA LEU A 109 16.38 -6.24 11.47
C LEU A 109 16.82 -6.93 12.77
N LYS A 110 16.64 -6.24 13.91
CA LYS A 110 16.97 -6.74 15.25
C LYS A 110 15.90 -6.30 16.23
N MET A 111 15.38 -7.25 17.00
CA MET A 111 14.49 -6.99 18.12
C MET A 111 15.30 -6.57 19.34
N GLN A 112 14.85 -5.56 20.05
CA GLN A 112 15.49 -5.10 21.28
C GLN A 112 15.01 -5.93 22.47
N GLU A 113 15.88 -6.13 23.47
CA GLU A 113 15.54 -6.82 24.70
C GLU A 113 14.30 -6.18 25.37
N GLY A 114 13.33 -7.01 25.77
CA GLY A 114 12.10 -6.54 26.42
C GLY A 114 11.06 -5.87 25.51
N THR A 115 11.23 -5.89 24.19
CA THR A 115 10.20 -5.43 23.24
C THR A 115 9.22 -6.55 22.86
N ASP A 116 8.05 -6.15 22.33
CA ASP A 116 6.98 -7.08 21.96
C ASP A 116 7.34 -7.90 20.70
N LEU A 117 7.39 -9.23 20.86
CA LEU A 117 7.66 -10.15 19.76
C LEU A 117 6.64 -10.02 18.62
N GLY A 118 5.36 -9.79 18.95
CA GLY A 118 4.30 -9.65 17.95
C GLY A 118 4.52 -8.44 17.04
N GLN A 119 4.88 -7.29 17.61
CA GLN A 119 5.25 -6.09 16.86
C GLN A 119 6.47 -6.33 15.98
N HIS A 120 7.50 -7.01 16.48
CA HIS A 120 8.68 -7.34 15.70
C HIS A 120 8.37 -8.25 14.51
N VAL A 121 7.58 -9.31 14.74
CA VAL A 121 7.11 -10.21 13.67
C VAL A 121 6.26 -9.46 12.65
N ASN A 122 5.43 -8.51 13.06
CA ASN A 122 4.67 -7.66 12.14
C ASN A 122 5.58 -6.80 11.25
N ILE A 123 6.62 -6.19 11.82
CA ILE A 123 7.62 -5.42 11.05
C ILE A 123 8.35 -6.34 10.06
N PHE A 124 8.77 -7.53 10.50
CA PHE A 124 9.40 -8.52 9.64
C PHE A 124 8.49 -8.91 8.46
N ASN A 125 7.24 -9.27 8.74
CA ASN A 125 6.24 -9.63 7.72
C ASN A 125 5.96 -8.49 6.75
N GLN A 126 5.95 -7.24 7.24
CA GLN A 126 5.81 -6.07 6.40
C GLN A 126 6.95 -5.96 5.38
N VAL A 127 8.21 -6.09 5.82
CA VAL A 127 9.39 -6.00 4.94
C VAL A 127 9.42 -7.15 3.92
N VAL A 128 9.07 -8.37 4.34
CA VAL A 128 8.97 -9.53 3.43
C VAL A 128 7.88 -9.31 2.37
N THR A 129 6.73 -8.76 2.77
CA THR A 129 5.62 -8.45 1.86
C THR A 129 6.00 -7.33 0.88
N ASP A 130 6.70 -6.30 1.35
CA ASP A 130 7.22 -5.21 0.52
C ASP A 130 8.18 -5.77 -0.55
N LEU A 131 9.11 -6.64 -0.16
CA LEU A 131 10.03 -7.31 -1.10
C LEU A 131 9.30 -8.20 -2.12
N ALA A 132 8.28 -8.95 -1.67
CA ALA A 132 7.48 -9.78 -2.56
C ALA A 132 6.74 -8.95 -3.63
N SER A 133 6.24 -7.76 -3.26
CA SER A 133 5.60 -6.83 -4.21
C SER A 133 6.55 -6.32 -5.31
N LEU A 134 7.86 -6.35 -5.04
CA LEU A 134 8.92 -6.02 -5.99
C LEU A 134 9.50 -7.24 -6.72
N GLU A 135 8.80 -8.38 -6.68
CA GLU A 135 9.21 -9.66 -7.26
C GLU A 135 10.50 -10.23 -6.65
N VAL A 136 10.82 -9.85 -5.41
CA VAL A 136 11.90 -10.45 -4.64
C VAL A 136 11.30 -11.49 -3.70
N LYS A 137 11.34 -12.75 -4.14
CA LYS A 137 10.92 -13.88 -3.30
C LYS A 137 12.06 -14.27 -2.36
N ILE A 138 11.72 -14.48 -1.10
CA ILE A 138 12.58 -15.09 -0.09
C ILE A 138 11.98 -16.44 0.21
N GLU A 139 12.80 -17.49 0.24
CA GLU A 139 12.34 -18.83 0.54
C GLU A 139 11.94 -18.93 2.02
N ASP A 140 11.00 -19.82 2.33
CA ASP A 140 10.42 -19.87 3.68
C ASP A 140 11.46 -20.30 4.74
N GLU A 141 12.43 -21.13 4.34
CA GLU A 141 13.60 -21.48 5.17
C GLU A 141 14.44 -20.24 5.51
N ASP A 142 14.76 -19.42 4.51
CA ASP A 142 15.51 -18.17 4.73
C ASP A 142 14.73 -17.19 5.61
N LYS A 143 13.40 -17.07 5.41
CA LYS A 143 12.56 -16.23 6.28
C LYS A 143 12.65 -16.68 7.74
N ALA A 144 12.55 -17.98 7.99
CA ALA A 144 12.66 -18.54 9.32
C ALA A 144 14.03 -18.27 9.94
N MET A 145 15.12 -18.50 9.19
CA MET A 145 16.48 -18.24 9.67
C MET A 145 16.72 -16.76 9.95
N ILE A 146 16.29 -15.84 9.08
CA ILE A 146 16.47 -14.40 9.29
C ILE A 146 15.66 -13.95 10.51
N LEU A 147 14.42 -14.42 10.67
CA LEU A 147 13.60 -14.09 11.83
C LEU A 147 14.26 -14.58 13.12
N LEU A 148 14.71 -15.83 13.19
CA LEU A 148 15.42 -16.38 14.35
C LEU A 148 16.69 -15.57 14.66
N CYS A 149 17.49 -15.24 13.64
CA CYS A 149 18.69 -14.41 13.79
C CYS A 149 18.40 -12.98 14.25
N SER A 150 17.16 -12.51 14.10
CA SER A 150 16.76 -11.15 14.49
C SER A 150 16.33 -11.02 15.96
N LEU A 151 16.07 -12.15 16.64
CA LEU A 151 15.65 -12.17 18.03
C LEU A 151 16.83 -12.00 18.99
N PRO A 152 16.60 -11.44 20.19
CA PRO A 152 17.60 -11.40 21.24
C PRO A 152 17.86 -12.79 21.83
N PRO A 153 18.98 -12.99 22.56
CA PRO A 153 19.33 -14.28 23.17
C PRO A 153 18.34 -14.85 24.20
N SER A 154 17.36 -14.06 24.64
CA SER A 154 16.35 -14.47 25.62
C SER A 154 15.22 -15.34 25.08
N TYR A 155 15.18 -15.59 23.77
CA TYR A 155 14.16 -16.40 23.07
C TYR A 155 14.71 -17.71 22.52
#